data_AF-A0A108EAP7-F1
#
_entry.id   AF-A0A108EAP7-F1
#
_cell.length_a   1.000
_cell.length_b   1.000
_cell.length_c   1.000
_cell.angle_alpha   90.00
_cell.angle_beta   90.00
_cell.angle_gamma   90.00
#
_symmetry.space_group_name_H-M   'P 1'
#
loop_
_entity.id
_entity.type
_entity.pdbx_description
1 polymer ?
#
loop_
_entity_poly.entity_id
_entity_poly.type
_entity_poly.pdbx_seq_one_letter_code
_entity_poly.pdbx_strand_id
1 'polypeptide(L)'
;MEATPMINLDDHQTPIYWHPFPELLLRRVTEGLFYDLGKGKSQLGVEFGNEYGRAFERYVLRVLYEIFDLERFSVTGEQPCEVSGNVRHGVDAIVSDTTGNIFIESKTRRMKQGAKETTEGSTLEKSLDELAGAIVQLYENIDDAINGLSKWAPNGRPIYPFVITYEDWYLLAPQVFDLLNEYVRRRLEKAQLPPSLIETMPFFVTSIGEFEMAGQDIACLGVERFCAAGTLSEHRHFKLSLLAQTAFPDEHIVRRRLLEHSWSEIFPEMQSWAGMAGQNECWWTKPAG
;
A
#
# COMPACT_ATOMS: atom_id res chain seq x y z
N MET A 1 -6.11 8.32 -25.76
CA MET A 1 -4.67 8.58 -25.98
C MET A 1 -3.80 7.91 -24.93
N GLU A 2 -4.13 7.92 -23.62
CA GLU A 2 -3.30 7.24 -22.60
C GLU A 2 -3.08 5.73 -22.82
N ALA A 3 -4.06 5.00 -23.35
CA ALA A 3 -3.92 3.56 -23.61
C ALA A 3 -2.99 3.22 -24.80
N THR A 4 -2.95 4.09 -25.81
CA THR A 4 -2.12 3.96 -27.02
C THR A 4 -1.47 5.31 -27.32
N PRO A 5 -0.51 5.74 -26.48
CA PRO A 5 0.02 7.09 -26.55
C PRO A 5 0.85 7.31 -27.81
N MET A 6 1.54 6.29 -28.28
CA MET A 6 2.48 6.43 -29.39
C MET A 6 1.77 6.64 -30.73
N ILE A 7 2.11 7.74 -31.41
CA ILE A 7 1.88 7.92 -32.83
C ILE A 7 3.17 7.50 -33.52
N ASN A 8 3.13 6.40 -34.29
CA ASN A 8 4.23 6.05 -35.19
C ASN A 8 4.12 6.97 -36.41
N LEU A 9 5.16 7.79 -36.65
CA LEU A 9 5.19 8.73 -37.76
C LEU A 9 6.02 8.23 -38.95
N ASP A 10 6.80 7.14 -38.82
CA ASP A 10 7.72 6.77 -39.90
C ASP A 10 8.10 5.27 -39.96
N ASP A 11 8.12 4.72 -41.18
CA ASP A 11 8.46 3.32 -41.53
C ASP A 11 9.96 3.15 -41.86
N HIS A 12 10.84 3.98 -41.29
CA HIS A 12 12.29 3.90 -41.50
C HIS A 12 12.98 2.89 -40.57
N GLN A 13 14.23 2.49 -40.91
CA GLN A 13 15.03 1.47 -40.20
C GLN A 13 15.24 1.75 -38.70
N THR A 14 15.00 2.99 -38.24
CA THR A 14 14.92 3.34 -36.82
C THR A 14 13.60 4.04 -36.58
N PRO A 15 12.58 3.38 -36.00
CA PRO A 15 11.29 4.00 -35.79
C PRO A 15 11.41 5.17 -34.80
N ILE A 16 10.94 6.35 -35.23
CA ILE A 16 10.91 7.56 -34.40
C ILE A 16 9.49 7.70 -33.84
N TYR A 17 9.36 7.57 -32.52
CA TYR A 17 8.08 7.70 -31.82
C TYR A 17 7.90 9.12 -31.29
N TRP A 18 6.75 9.74 -31.61
CA TRP A 18 6.38 11.06 -31.08
C TRP A 18 5.15 10.95 -30.18
N HIS A 19 5.14 11.74 -29.11
CA HIS A 19 3.97 11.94 -28.26
C HIS A 19 3.70 13.45 -28.09
N PRO A 20 2.50 13.95 -28.40
CA PRO A 20 2.18 15.38 -28.25
C PRO A 20 2.16 15.87 -26.78
N PHE A 21 2.10 14.93 -25.83
CA PHE A 21 2.11 15.18 -24.38
C PHE A 21 3.18 14.30 -23.69
N PRO A 22 4.46 14.70 -23.64
CA PRO A 22 5.54 13.88 -23.09
C PRO A 22 5.26 13.29 -21.70
N GLU A 23 4.46 13.97 -20.88
CA GLU A 23 4.04 13.51 -19.56
C GLU A 23 3.20 12.23 -19.63
N LEU A 24 2.36 12.06 -20.65
CA LEU A 24 1.55 10.85 -20.84
C LEU A 24 2.40 9.67 -21.33
N LEU A 25 3.44 9.92 -22.12
CA LEU A 25 4.42 8.89 -22.48
C LEU A 25 5.23 8.47 -21.25
N LEU A 26 5.71 9.44 -20.47
CA LEU A 26 6.43 9.16 -19.23
C LEU A 26 5.55 8.36 -18.27
N ARG A 27 4.31 8.80 -18.02
CA ARG A 27 3.32 8.06 -17.22
C ARG A 27 3.04 6.66 -17.79
N ARG A 28 2.96 6.49 -19.11
CA ARG A 28 2.80 5.16 -19.69
C ARG A 28 4.00 4.27 -19.41
N VAL A 29 5.21 4.78 -19.52
CA VAL A 29 6.45 4.04 -19.23
C VAL A 29 6.60 3.75 -17.74
N THR A 30 6.24 4.69 -16.86
CA THR A 30 6.44 4.58 -15.40
C THR A 30 5.28 3.92 -14.66
N GLU A 31 4.04 4.12 -15.10
CA GLU A 31 2.82 3.63 -14.43
C GLU A 31 2.07 2.57 -15.26
N GLY A 32 2.15 2.63 -16.59
CA GLY A 32 1.23 1.92 -17.48
C GLY A 32 1.77 0.62 -18.08
N LEU A 33 3.05 0.54 -18.43
CA LEU A 33 3.65 -0.57 -19.18
C LEU A 33 3.54 -1.90 -18.42
N PHE A 34 3.60 -1.82 -17.09
CA PHE A 34 3.42 -2.92 -16.16
C PHE A 34 2.12 -3.71 -16.42
N TYR A 35 1.00 -3.03 -16.60
CA TYR A 35 -0.31 -3.67 -16.73
C TYR A 35 -0.53 -4.34 -18.09
N ASP A 36 0.16 -3.87 -19.13
CA ASP A 36 0.16 -4.54 -20.44
C ASP A 36 0.90 -5.87 -20.35
N LEU A 37 1.99 -5.89 -19.57
CA LEU A 37 2.81 -7.08 -19.32
C LEU A 37 2.19 -8.01 -18.26
N GLY A 38 1.26 -7.53 -17.44
CA GLY A 38 0.65 -8.28 -16.32
C GLY A 38 -0.03 -9.58 -16.70
N LYS A 39 -0.50 -9.72 -17.95
CA LYS A 39 -1.06 -10.98 -18.50
C LYS A 39 -0.05 -11.80 -19.30
N GLY A 40 1.16 -11.29 -19.47
CA GLY A 40 2.25 -11.94 -20.19
C GLY A 40 2.91 -13.02 -19.34
N LYS A 41 3.25 -14.14 -19.99
CA LYS A 41 4.20 -15.11 -19.45
C LYS A 41 5.55 -14.85 -20.09
N SER A 42 6.62 -14.92 -19.30
CA SER A 42 7.97 -14.94 -19.85
C SER A 42 8.18 -16.21 -20.69
N GLN A 43 9.27 -16.26 -21.45
CA GLN A 43 9.69 -17.47 -22.18
C GLN A 43 9.90 -18.69 -21.27
N LEU A 44 10.05 -18.47 -19.95
CA LEU A 44 10.21 -19.49 -18.92
C LEU A 44 8.88 -19.86 -18.23
N GLY A 45 7.74 -19.37 -18.72
CA GLY A 45 6.41 -19.64 -18.16
C GLY A 45 6.06 -18.85 -16.89
N VAL A 46 6.95 -17.97 -16.43
CA VAL A 46 6.74 -17.13 -15.24
C VAL A 46 5.71 -16.04 -15.55
N GLU A 47 4.67 -15.96 -14.71
CA GLU A 47 3.63 -14.93 -14.79
C GLU A 47 4.13 -13.63 -14.16
N PHE A 48 4.26 -12.58 -14.98
CA PHE A 48 4.84 -11.31 -14.56
C PHE A 48 4.05 -10.64 -13.41
N GLY A 49 2.72 -10.75 -13.43
CA GLY A 49 1.87 -10.21 -12.36
C GLY A 49 2.18 -10.76 -10.96
N ASN A 50 2.50 -12.06 -10.86
CA ASN A 50 2.80 -12.70 -9.57
C ASN A 50 4.17 -12.25 -9.03
N GLU A 51 5.18 -12.18 -9.90
CA GLU A 51 6.52 -11.72 -9.50
C GLU A 51 6.55 -10.24 -9.14
N TYR A 52 5.71 -9.43 -9.79
CA TYR A 52 5.55 -8.03 -9.41
C TYR A 52 4.83 -7.88 -8.06
N GLY A 53 3.80 -8.69 -7.80
CA GLY A 53 3.17 -8.80 -6.48
C GLY A 53 4.21 -9.05 -5.38
N ARG A 54 5.02 -10.09 -5.57
CA ARG A 54 6.12 -10.45 -4.66
C ARG A 54 7.18 -9.35 -4.52
N ALA A 55 7.50 -8.67 -5.62
CA ALA A 55 8.44 -7.55 -5.57
C ALA A 55 7.89 -6.39 -4.73
N PHE A 56 6.59 -6.13 -4.84
CA PHE A 56 5.92 -5.12 -4.03
C PHE A 56 5.82 -5.52 -2.55
N GLU A 57 5.46 -6.77 -2.24
CA GLU A 57 5.49 -7.30 -0.87
C GLU A 57 6.87 -7.10 -0.23
N ARG A 58 7.95 -7.45 -0.94
CA ARG A 58 9.34 -7.21 -0.49
C ARG A 58 9.65 -5.72 -0.31
N TYR A 59 9.12 -4.86 -1.19
CA TYR A 59 9.27 -3.41 -1.05
C TYR A 59 8.60 -2.90 0.22
N VAL A 60 7.34 -3.28 0.46
CA VAL A 60 6.61 -2.93 1.68
C VAL A 60 7.40 -3.39 2.90
N LEU A 61 7.85 -4.64 2.94
CA LEU A 61 8.64 -5.16 4.06
C LEU A 61 9.93 -4.36 4.28
N ARG A 62 10.62 -3.95 3.21
CA ARG A 62 11.81 -3.10 3.31
C ARG A 62 11.49 -1.72 3.88
N VAL A 63 10.37 -1.13 3.49
CA VAL A 63 9.85 0.13 4.07
C VAL A 63 9.60 -0.05 5.58
N LEU A 64 9.00 -1.15 6.01
CA LEU A 64 8.78 -1.43 7.44
C LEU A 64 10.09 -1.46 8.22
N TYR A 65 11.12 -2.15 7.71
CA TYR A 65 12.43 -2.21 8.37
C TYR A 65 13.17 -0.86 8.41
N GLU A 66 12.87 0.07 7.50
CA GLU A 66 13.42 1.44 7.54
C GLU A 66 12.69 2.34 8.53
N ILE A 67 11.38 2.11 8.72
CA ILE A 67 10.53 2.93 9.58
C ILE A 67 10.66 2.52 11.04
N PHE A 68 10.60 1.22 11.32
CA PHE A 68 10.43 0.70 12.68
C PHE A 68 11.75 0.24 13.28
N ASP A 69 12.12 0.87 14.40
CA ASP A 69 13.26 0.47 15.22
C ASP A 69 13.02 -0.90 15.88
N LEU A 70 13.86 -1.88 15.55
CA LEU A 70 13.70 -3.27 15.98
C LEU A 70 13.96 -3.49 17.49
N GLU A 71 14.49 -2.50 18.21
CA GLU A 71 14.55 -2.56 19.68
C GLU A 71 13.17 -2.29 20.32
N ARG A 72 12.31 -1.54 19.62
CA ARG A 72 10.98 -1.13 20.08
C ARG A 72 9.84 -1.88 19.41
N PHE A 73 10.07 -2.35 18.19
CA PHE A 73 9.08 -3.01 17.33
C PHE A 73 9.55 -4.39 16.89
N SER A 74 8.63 -5.33 16.79
CA SER A 74 8.83 -6.58 16.06
C SER A 74 8.25 -6.43 14.66
N VAL A 75 9.08 -6.64 13.63
CA VAL A 75 8.66 -6.66 12.23
C VAL A 75 8.91 -8.04 11.66
N THR A 76 7.87 -8.66 11.10
CA THR A 76 7.96 -9.97 10.44
C THR A 76 7.30 -9.91 9.06
N GLY A 77 7.94 -10.46 8.04
CA GLY A 77 7.31 -10.67 6.72
C GLY A 77 6.47 -11.94 6.67
N GLU A 78 5.99 -12.27 5.46
CA GLU A 78 5.20 -13.47 5.17
C GLU A 78 5.83 -14.74 5.78
N GLN A 79 5.01 -15.49 6.50
CA GLN A 79 5.41 -16.74 7.15
C GLN A 79 4.40 -17.84 6.83
N PRO A 80 4.58 -18.56 5.71
CA PRO A 80 3.69 -19.64 5.34
C PRO A 80 3.60 -20.71 6.44
N CYS A 81 2.39 -21.22 6.65
CA CYS A 81 2.07 -22.29 7.58
C CYS A 81 1.22 -23.38 6.90
N GLU A 82 1.30 -24.61 7.39
CA GLU A 82 0.40 -25.68 6.95
C GLU A 82 -0.81 -25.75 7.87
N VAL A 83 -2.00 -25.57 7.31
CA VAL A 83 -3.28 -25.70 8.02
C VAL A 83 -4.10 -26.78 7.34
N SER A 84 -4.36 -27.87 8.05
CA SER A 84 -5.16 -29.01 7.54
C SER A 84 -4.63 -29.60 6.22
N GLY A 85 -3.30 -29.66 6.07
CA GLY A 85 -2.63 -30.20 4.87
C GLY A 85 -2.58 -29.25 3.68
N ASN A 86 -3.08 -28.02 3.81
CA ASN A 86 -2.95 -26.97 2.81
C ASN A 86 -1.94 -25.92 3.29
N VAL A 87 -1.05 -25.49 2.40
CA VAL A 87 -0.15 -24.35 2.67
C VAL A 87 -0.98 -23.07 2.63
N ARG A 88 -1.03 -22.36 3.75
CA ARG A 88 -1.53 -21.00 3.86
C ARG A 88 -0.35 -20.05 3.92
N HIS A 89 -0.43 -18.98 3.15
CA HIS A 89 0.62 -17.97 3.04
C HIS A 89 0.66 -17.06 4.27
N GLY A 90 -0.50 -16.82 4.90
CA GLY A 90 -0.65 -15.89 6.01
C GLY A 90 -0.75 -14.45 5.52
N VAL A 91 -0.42 -13.50 6.39
CA VAL A 91 -0.32 -12.08 6.02
C VAL A 91 1.05 -11.73 5.48
N ASP A 92 1.12 -10.71 4.62
CA ASP A 92 2.36 -10.27 3.99
C ASP A 92 3.37 -9.71 5.00
N ALA A 93 2.90 -9.02 6.04
CA ALA A 93 3.73 -8.57 7.14
C ALA A 93 2.93 -8.32 8.44
N ILE A 94 3.65 -8.34 9.57
CA ILE A 94 3.15 -7.94 10.88
C ILE A 94 4.14 -6.98 11.52
N VAL A 95 3.63 -5.89 12.10
CA VAL A 95 4.38 -4.99 12.96
C VAL A 95 3.73 -4.98 14.34
N SER A 96 4.51 -5.22 15.39
CA SER A 96 4.02 -5.21 16.77
C SER A 96 4.89 -4.33 17.65
N ASP A 97 4.28 -3.52 18.51
CA ASP A 97 4.96 -2.85 19.61
C ASP A 97 4.34 -3.27 20.95
N THR A 98 4.70 -2.59 22.05
CA THR A 98 4.15 -2.88 23.38
C THR A 98 2.66 -2.54 23.54
N THR A 99 2.05 -1.87 22.56
CA THR A 99 0.70 -1.29 22.62
C THR A 99 -0.29 -1.95 21.66
N GLY A 100 0.14 -2.41 20.49
CA GLY A 100 -0.74 -2.95 19.45
C GLY A 100 0.00 -3.74 18.38
N ASN A 101 -0.78 -4.27 17.43
CA ASN A 101 -0.30 -5.01 16.28
C ASN A 101 -0.90 -4.45 14.98
N ILE A 102 -0.11 -4.35 13.93
CA ILE A 102 -0.53 -4.02 12.58
C ILE A 102 -0.35 -5.26 11.73
N PHE A 103 -1.43 -5.73 11.11
CA PHE A 103 -1.41 -6.86 10.17
C PHE A 103 -1.58 -6.30 8.76
N ILE A 104 -0.66 -6.63 7.87
CA ILE A 104 -0.54 -5.97 6.57
C ILE A 104 -0.81 -6.97 5.45
N GLU A 105 -1.69 -6.56 4.55
CA GLU A 105 -1.90 -7.16 3.23
C GLU A 105 -1.52 -6.13 2.17
N SER A 106 -0.71 -6.50 1.20
CA SER A 106 -0.24 -5.62 0.14
C SER A 106 -0.90 -5.96 -1.21
N LYS A 107 -1.23 -4.91 -1.98
CA LYS A 107 -1.89 -5.05 -3.29
C LYS A 107 -1.29 -4.11 -4.33
N THR A 108 -0.77 -4.68 -5.40
CA THR A 108 -0.21 -3.95 -6.56
C THR A 108 -1.25 -3.35 -7.50
N ARG A 109 -2.54 -3.53 -7.20
CA ARG A 109 -3.61 -3.30 -8.17
C ARG A 109 -4.12 -1.86 -8.12
N ARG A 110 -4.18 -1.23 -9.30
CA ARG A 110 -4.76 0.10 -9.57
C ARG A 110 -6.26 -0.01 -9.84
N MET A 111 -7.06 0.98 -9.40
CA MET A 111 -8.41 1.20 -9.96
C MET A 111 -8.29 1.43 -11.46
N LYS A 112 -8.96 0.59 -12.26
CA LYS A 112 -8.98 0.75 -13.72
C LYS A 112 -9.38 2.18 -14.06
N GLN A 113 -8.77 2.77 -15.09
CA GLN A 113 -8.99 4.17 -15.46
C GLN A 113 -10.46 4.55 -15.63
N GLY A 114 -11.29 3.65 -16.18
CA GLY A 114 -12.75 3.86 -16.23
C GLY A 114 -13.41 4.05 -14.86
N ALA A 115 -12.90 3.45 -13.79
CA ALA A 115 -13.36 3.70 -12.41
C ALA A 115 -12.80 5.02 -11.84
N LYS A 116 -11.73 5.58 -12.40
CA LYS A 116 -11.18 6.89 -12.02
C LYS A 116 -11.92 8.06 -12.70
N GLU A 117 -12.50 7.82 -13.86
CA GLU A 117 -13.17 8.85 -14.69
C GLU A 117 -14.68 8.93 -14.46
N THR A 118 -15.31 7.85 -13.97
CA THR A 118 -16.74 7.83 -13.65
C THR A 118 -16.97 7.36 -12.21
N THR A 119 -17.54 8.22 -11.37
CA THR A 119 -17.99 7.92 -10.00
C THR A 119 -19.19 6.96 -9.98
N GLU A 120 -19.80 6.70 -11.12
CA GLU A 120 -20.92 5.76 -11.29
C GLU A 120 -20.59 4.68 -12.33
N GLY A 121 -20.91 3.43 -12.00
CA GLY A 121 -20.90 2.32 -12.95
C GLY A 121 -20.17 1.07 -12.48
N SER A 122 -20.44 -0.04 -13.17
CA SER A 122 -19.98 -1.40 -12.84
C SER A 122 -18.46 -1.59 -12.67
N THR A 123 -17.63 -0.62 -13.06
CA THR A 123 -16.16 -0.67 -12.95
C THR A 123 -15.67 -0.25 -11.57
N LEU A 124 -16.28 0.77 -10.96
CA LEU A 124 -15.96 1.19 -9.59
C LEU A 124 -16.42 0.11 -8.61
N GLU A 125 -17.65 -0.37 -8.74
CA GLU A 125 -18.22 -1.46 -7.94
C GLU A 125 -17.32 -2.71 -7.96
N LYS A 126 -16.85 -3.15 -9.14
CA LYS A 126 -15.93 -4.28 -9.24
C LYS A 126 -14.60 -4.01 -8.54
N SER A 127 -14.07 -2.79 -8.63
CA SER A 127 -12.80 -2.44 -7.99
C SER A 127 -12.94 -2.41 -6.46
N LEU A 128 -14.07 -1.90 -5.96
CA LEU A 128 -14.40 -1.93 -4.54
C LEU A 128 -14.64 -3.34 -4.03
N ASP A 129 -15.34 -4.19 -4.79
CA ASP A 129 -15.58 -5.59 -4.43
C ASP A 129 -14.25 -6.39 -4.41
N GLU A 130 -13.32 -6.11 -5.32
CA GLU A 130 -11.97 -6.69 -5.30
C GLU A 130 -11.17 -6.24 -4.06
N LEU A 131 -11.22 -4.96 -3.71
CA LEU A 131 -10.57 -4.43 -2.51
C LEU A 131 -11.20 -5.02 -1.24
N ALA A 132 -12.52 -5.15 -1.18
CA ALA A 132 -13.23 -5.82 -0.10
C ALA A 132 -12.80 -7.29 0.01
N GLY A 133 -12.51 -7.96 -1.11
CA GLY A 133 -11.90 -9.29 -1.12
C GLY A 133 -10.55 -9.34 -0.39
N ALA A 134 -9.67 -8.38 -0.64
CA ALA A 134 -8.38 -8.29 0.06
C ALA A 134 -8.54 -8.02 1.57
N ILE A 135 -9.48 -7.15 1.94
CA ILE A 135 -9.79 -6.86 3.36
C ILE A 135 -10.29 -8.12 4.08
N VAL A 136 -11.21 -8.87 3.46
CA VAL A 136 -11.73 -10.11 4.06
C VAL A 136 -10.66 -11.20 4.12
N GLN A 137 -9.80 -11.32 3.10
CA GLN A 137 -8.66 -12.22 3.16
C GLN A 137 -7.75 -11.91 4.36
N LEU A 138 -7.50 -10.62 4.62
CA LEU A 138 -6.73 -10.18 5.78
C LEU A 138 -7.43 -10.54 7.09
N TYR A 139 -8.75 -10.38 7.20
CA TYR A 139 -9.51 -10.83 8.37
C TYR A 139 -9.42 -12.34 8.59
N GLU A 140 -9.50 -13.15 7.54
CA GLU A 140 -9.31 -14.62 7.62
C GLU A 140 -7.91 -14.97 8.13
N ASN A 141 -6.87 -14.31 7.62
CA ASN A 141 -5.51 -14.53 8.06
C ASN A 141 -5.29 -14.09 9.52
N ILE A 142 -5.96 -13.02 9.96
CA ILE A 142 -5.94 -12.60 11.36
C ILE A 142 -6.66 -13.61 12.24
N ASP A 143 -7.81 -14.14 11.83
CA ASP A 143 -8.53 -15.18 12.57
C ASP A 143 -7.66 -16.44 12.75
N ASP A 144 -6.99 -16.89 11.68
CA ASP A 144 -5.99 -17.95 11.75
C ASP A 144 -4.87 -17.64 12.76
N ALA A 145 -4.35 -16.42 12.75
CA ALA A 145 -3.29 -15.99 13.65
C ALA A 145 -3.74 -15.95 15.11
N ILE A 146 -4.95 -15.45 15.39
CA ILE A 146 -5.56 -15.43 16.72
C ILE A 146 -5.79 -16.86 17.24
N ASN A 147 -6.20 -17.77 16.36
CA ASN A 147 -6.42 -19.18 16.68
C ASN A 147 -5.11 -20.00 16.75
N GLY A 148 -3.94 -19.37 16.61
CA GLY A 148 -2.63 -20.02 16.73
C GLY A 148 -2.26 -20.92 15.55
N LEU A 149 -2.90 -20.73 14.40
CA LEU A 149 -2.62 -21.47 13.15
C LEU A 149 -1.47 -20.84 12.35
N SER A 150 -1.08 -19.60 12.70
CA SER A 150 0.09 -18.92 12.13
C SER A 150 1.32 -19.05 13.04
N LYS A 151 2.49 -18.60 12.57
CA LYS A 151 3.71 -18.50 13.39
C LYS A 151 3.72 -17.30 14.35
N TRP A 152 2.81 -16.34 14.15
CA TRP A 152 2.62 -15.24 15.09
C TRP A 152 1.88 -15.71 16.33
N ALA A 153 2.32 -15.26 17.51
CA ALA A 153 1.72 -15.62 18.79
C ALA A 153 0.79 -14.50 19.29
N PRO A 154 -0.48 -14.82 19.62
CA PRO A 154 -1.39 -13.87 20.24
C PRO A 154 -0.81 -13.26 21.52
N ASN A 155 -0.79 -11.92 21.59
CA ASN A 155 -0.22 -11.17 22.70
C ASN A 155 -1.25 -10.36 23.51
N GLY A 156 -2.54 -10.54 23.22
CA GLY A 156 -3.65 -9.86 23.91
C GLY A 156 -3.76 -8.35 23.61
N ARG A 157 -2.94 -7.82 22.70
CA ARG A 157 -2.99 -6.42 22.28
C ARG A 157 -3.95 -6.25 21.09
N PRO A 158 -4.53 -5.05 20.91
CA PRO A 158 -5.37 -4.75 19.76
C PRO A 158 -4.63 -5.00 18.44
N ILE A 159 -5.42 -5.38 17.42
CA ILE A 159 -4.95 -5.66 16.06
C ILE A 159 -5.58 -4.64 15.13
N TYR A 160 -4.78 -4.10 14.22
CA TYR A 160 -5.19 -3.13 13.22
C TYR A 160 -4.89 -3.68 11.82
N PRO A 161 -5.91 -4.09 11.06
CA PRO A 161 -5.74 -4.55 9.69
C PRO A 161 -5.39 -3.39 8.76
N PHE A 162 -4.33 -3.51 7.98
CA PHE A 162 -3.89 -2.55 6.98
C PHE A 162 -3.83 -3.22 5.60
N VAL A 163 -4.60 -2.71 4.65
CA VAL A 163 -4.41 -3.02 3.23
C VAL A 163 -3.59 -1.90 2.60
N ILE A 164 -2.35 -2.21 2.22
CA ILE A 164 -1.42 -1.27 1.57
C ILE A 164 -1.47 -1.47 0.06
N THR A 165 -1.88 -0.44 -0.66
CA THR A 165 -1.95 -0.45 -2.12
C THR A 165 -0.74 0.22 -2.76
N TYR A 166 -0.36 -0.18 -3.97
CA TYR A 166 0.74 0.49 -4.68
C TYR A 166 0.40 1.94 -5.05
N GLU A 167 -0.84 2.19 -5.49
CA GLU A 167 -1.33 3.54 -5.82
C GLU A 167 -2.33 4.05 -4.81
N ASP A 168 -2.47 5.37 -4.77
CA ASP A 168 -3.52 6.05 -4.03
C ASP A 168 -4.91 5.80 -4.60
N TRP A 169 -5.84 5.53 -3.69
CA TRP A 169 -7.27 5.47 -3.95
C TRP A 169 -7.93 6.79 -3.56
N TYR A 170 -7.48 7.90 -4.15
CA TYR A 170 -7.97 9.28 -3.89
C TYR A 170 -9.48 9.50 -4.13
N LEU A 171 -10.21 8.47 -4.59
CA LEU A 171 -11.65 8.52 -4.87
C LEU A 171 -12.51 8.06 -3.68
N LEU A 172 -11.91 7.68 -2.56
CA LEU A 172 -12.67 7.34 -1.36
C LEU A 172 -13.20 8.62 -0.70
N ALA A 173 -14.19 9.26 -1.32
CA ALA A 173 -15.10 10.13 -0.60
C ALA A 173 -15.86 9.29 0.45
N PRO A 174 -16.39 9.88 1.54
CA PRO A 174 -17.08 9.14 2.60
C PRO A 174 -18.12 8.14 2.07
N GLN A 175 -18.91 8.54 1.06
CA GLN A 175 -19.94 7.69 0.43
C GLN A 175 -19.37 6.45 -0.28
N VAL A 176 -18.17 6.56 -0.88
CA VAL A 176 -17.49 5.43 -1.54
C VAL A 176 -16.92 4.48 -0.49
N PHE A 177 -16.48 5.02 0.65
CA PHE A 177 -16.03 4.21 1.78
C PHE A 177 -17.21 3.44 2.45
N ASP A 178 -18.38 4.06 2.55
CA ASP A 178 -19.60 3.38 3.02
C ASP A 178 -19.97 2.21 2.10
N LEU A 179 -19.89 2.41 0.79
CA LEU A 179 -20.10 1.35 -0.19
C LEU A 179 -19.05 0.23 -0.06
N LEU A 180 -17.78 0.57 0.19
CA LEU A 180 -16.74 -0.42 0.49
C LEU A 180 -17.08 -1.24 1.74
N ASN A 181 -17.56 -0.60 2.81
CA ASN A 181 -17.98 -1.29 4.03
C ASN A 181 -19.14 -2.27 3.75
N GLU A 182 -20.09 -1.91 2.90
CA GLU A 182 -21.15 -2.84 2.48
C GLU A 182 -20.60 -4.07 1.75
N TYR A 183 -19.65 -3.89 0.83
CA TYR A 183 -18.99 -5.02 0.17
C TYR A 183 -18.20 -5.89 1.14
N VAL A 184 -17.50 -5.29 2.11
CA VAL A 184 -16.78 -6.02 3.16
C VAL A 184 -17.74 -6.83 4.01
N ARG A 185 -18.84 -6.25 4.51
CA ARG A 185 -19.85 -6.98 5.30
C ARG A 185 -20.40 -8.18 4.55
N ARG A 186 -20.81 -7.99 3.28
CA ARG A 186 -21.33 -9.08 2.43
C ARG A 186 -20.31 -10.20 2.22
N ARG A 187 -19.01 -9.86 2.13
CA ARG A 187 -17.94 -10.84 1.97
C ARG A 187 -17.60 -11.55 3.29
N LEU A 188 -17.63 -10.86 4.42
CA LEU A 188 -17.49 -11.47 5.76
C LEU A 188 -18.59 -12.51 5.99
N GLU A 189 -19.85 -12.18 5.69
CA GLU A 189 -20.97 -13.13 5.79
C GLU A 189 -20.76 -14.37 4.93
N LYS A 190 -20.29 -14.21 3.69
CA LYS A 190 -19.97 -15.33 2.79
C LYS A 190 -18.80 -16.19 3.30
N ALA A 191 -17.82 -15.56 3.94
CA ALA A 191 -16.67 -16.23 4.57
C ALA A 191 -17.02 -16.81 5.96
N GLN A 192 -18.27 -16.67 6.42
CA GLN A 192 -18.72 -17.09 7.75
C GLN A 192 -17.96 -16.40 8.91
N LEU A 193 -17.41 -15.21 8.65
CA LEU A 193 -16.80 -14.36 9.65
C LEU A 193 -17.83 -13.38 10.24
N PRO A 194 -17.69 -12.97 11.51
CA PRO A 194 -18.60 -12.00 12.11
C PRO A 194 -18.57 -10.65 11.37
N PRO A 195 -19.72 -10.13 10.89
CA PRO A 195 -19.76 -8.81 10.27
C PRO A 195 -19.31 -7.68 11.21
N SER A 196 -19.43 -7.90 12.54
CA SER A 196 -19.00 -6.98 13.59
C SER A 196 -17.49 -6.72 13.63
N LEU A 197 -16.69 -7.50 12.90
CA LEU A 197 -15.23 -7.33 12.85
C LEU A 197 -14.82 -5.95 12.35
N ILE A 198 -15.61 -5.30 11.48
CA ILE A 198 -15.26 -3.96 10.98
C ILE A 198 -15.46 -2.88 12.06
N GLU A 199 -16.29 -3.14 13.08
CA GLU A 199 -16.48 -2.26 14.21
C GLU A 199 -15.51 -2.59 15.36
N THR A 200 -15.26 -3.87 15.65
CA THR A 200 -14.36 -4.28 16.75
C THR A 200 -12.88 -4.28 16.37
N MET A 201 -12.58 -4.38 15.08
CA MET A 201 -11.23 -4.40 14.52
C MET A 201 -11.20 -3.62 13.20
N PRO A 202 -11.32 -2.29 13.24
CA PRO A 202 -11.49 -1.47 12.04
C PRO A 202 -10.27 -1.53 11.11
N PHE A 203 -10.51 -1.80 9.83
CA PHE A 203 -9.47 -1.86 8.82
C PHE A 203 -9.08 -0.46 8.30
N PHE A 204 -7.82 -0.36 7.83
CA PHE A 204 -7.25 0.77 7.12
C PHE A 204 -6.93 0.39 5.68
N VAL A 205 -7.15 1.32 4.75
CA VAL A 205 -6.68 1.21 3.37
C VAL A 205 -5.84 2.45 3.08
N THR A 206 -4.63 2.26 2.59
CA THR A 206 -3.70 3.35 2.29
C THR A 206 -2.74 2.96 1.17
N SER A 207 -2.18 3.93 0.45
CA SER A 207 -1.12 3.63 -0.48
C SER A 207 0.21 3.45 0.25
N ILE A 208 1.18 2.80 -0.40
CA ILE A 208 2.53 2.71 0.14
C ILE A 208 3.17 4.10 0.29
N GLY A 209 2.93 5.02 -0.65
CA GLY A 209 3.46 6.39 -0.59
C GLY A 209 2.95 7.16 0.63
N GLU A 210 1.67 6.99 0.97
CA GLU A 210 1.09 7.58 2.16
C GLU A 210 1.55 6.86 3.45
N PHE A 211 1.66 5.53 3.39
CA PHE A 211 2.14 4.72 4.50
C PHE A 211 3.60 5.00 4.86
N GLU A 212 4.47 5.34 3.90
CA GLU A 212 5.85 5.75 4.18
C GLU A 212 5.93 6.95 5.12
N MET A 213 4.94 7.86 5.08
CA MET A 213 4.83 8.97 6.02
C MET A 213 4.10 8.57 7.30
N ALA A 214 2.92 7.97 7.18
CA ALA A 214 2.10 7.59 8.34
C ALA A 214 2.78 6.54 9.23
N GLY A 215 3.56 5.62 8.64
CA GLY A 215 4.34 4.64 9.36
C GLY A 215 5.41 5.28 10.25
N GLN A 216 6.03 6.38 9.82
CA GLN A 216 6.96 7.15 10.66
C GLN A 216 6.23 7.82 11.83
N ASP A 217 5.00 8.30 11.61
CA ASP A 217 4.16 8.81 12.68
C ASP A 217 3.80 7.71 13.69
N ILE A 218 3.45 6.50 13.20
CA ILE A 218 3.19 5.31 14.03
C ILE A 218 4.44 4.94 14.84
N ALA A 219 5.62 4.92 14.22
CA ALA A 219 6.87 4.60 14.91
C ALA A 219 7.20 5.59 16.04
N CYS A 220 6.82 6.86 15.86
CA CYS A 220 6.96 7.90 16.87
C CYS A 220 5.94 7.75 18.00
N LEU A 221 4.66 7.56 17.67
CA LEU A 221 3.53 7.64 18.61
C LEU A 221 3.18 6.31 19.29
N GLY A 222 3.54 5.19 18.68
CA GLY A 222 3.08 3.85 19.03
C GLY A 222 1.82 3.44 18.24
N VAL A 223 1.66 2.14 18.03
CA VAL A 223 0.60 1.54 17.21
C VAL A 223 -0.78 1.92 17.72
N GLU A 224 -1.06 1.64 19.00
CA GLU A 224 -2.39 1.83 19.58
C GLU A 224 -2.82 3.30 19.51
N ARG A 225 -1.92 4.20 19.92
CA ARG A 225 -2.23 5.63 20.02
C ARG A 225 -2.60 6.21 18.65
N PHE A 226 -1.82 5.89 17.62
CA PHE A 226 -2.10 6.38 16.26
C PHE A 226 -3.36 5.74 15.68
N CYS A 227 -3.48 4.42 15.73
CA CYS A 227 -4.58 3.70 15.08
C CYS A 227 -5.93 3.94 15.78
N ALA A 228 -5.97 4.05 17.11
CA ALA A 228 -7.19 4.41 17.84
C ALA A 228 -7.69 5.80 17.43
N ALA A 229 -6.80 6.79 17.31
CA ALA A 229 -7.15 8.11 16.80
C ALA A 229 -7.61 8.07 15.33
N GLY A 230 -6.93 7.25 14.52
CA GLY A 230 -7.27 7.06 13.10
C GLY A 230 -8.66 6.48 12.92
N THR A 231 -9.08 5.57 13.80
CA THR A 231 -10.42 4.95 13.75
C THR A 231 -11.55 5.98 13.86
N LEU A 232 -11.32 7.07 14.60
CA LEU A 232 -12.26 8.17 14.81
C LEU A 232 -12.18 9.25 13.73
N SER A 233 -11.17 9.19 12.85
CA SER A 233 -10.87 10.24 11.89
C SER A 233 -11.65 10.08 10.59
N GLU A 234 -12.10 11.20 10.03
CA GLU A 234 -12.62 11.28 8.67
C GLU A 234 -11.54 10.96 7.61
N HIS A 235 -10.25 10.97 7.97
CA HIS A 235 -9.14 10.70 7.05
C HIS A 235 -8.64 9.25 7.06
N ARG A 236 -9.26 8.36 7.85
CA ARG A 236 -8.87 6.96 8.03
C ARG A 236 -8.67 6.15 6.74
N HIS A 237 -9.15 6.65 5.61
CA HIS A 237 -9.25 5.94 4.35
C HIS A 237 -8.48 6.58 3.18
N PHE A 238 -7.90 7.78 3.31
CA PHE A 238 -7.23 8.40 2.15
C PHE A 238 -6.05 9.34 2.44
N LYS A 239 -5.78 9.72 3.71
CA LYS A 239 -4.62 10.57 4.08
C LYS A 239 -4.19 10.36 5.53
N LEU A 240 -3.62 9.19 5.84
CA LEU A 240 -3.18 8.86 7.20
C LEU A 240 -2.09 9.80 7.73
N SER A 241 -1.24 10.35 6.87
CA SER A 241 -0.20 11.30 7.25
C SER A 241 -0.77 12.64 7.76
N LEU A 242 -2.01 12.99 7.39
CA LEU A 242 -2.70 14.17 7.93
C LEU A 242 -3.27 13.91 9.33
N LEU A 243 -3.47 12.64 9.70
CA LEU A 243 -3.96 12.28 11.03
C LEU A 243 -3.02 12.78 12.11
N ALA A 244 -1.71 12.60 11.92
CA ALA A 244 -0.75 13.01 12.93
C ALA A 244 -0.81 14.52 13.21
N GLN A 245 -0.89 15.33 12.14
CA GLN A 245 -0.95 16.79 12.25
C GLN A 245 -2.25 17.29 12.89
N THR A 246 -3.36 16.57 12.69
CA THR A 246 -4.69 16.98 13.16
C THR A 246 -5.02 16.45 14.55
N ALA A 247 -4.72 15.18 14.83
CA ALA A 247 -4.99 14.54 16.12
C ALA A 247 -3.88 14.78 17.15
N PHE A 248 -2.66 15.07 16.71
CA PHE A 248 -1.49 15.25 17.59
C PHE A 248 -0.69 16.52 17.24
N PRO A 249 -1.31 17.72 17.27
CA PRO A 249 -0.67 18.95 16.82
C PRO A 249 0.57 19.36 17.64
N ASP A 250 0.66 18.89 18.89
CA ASP A 250 1.78 19.19 19.79
C ASP A 250 2.95 18.20 19.67
N GLU A 251 2.79 17.13 18.88
CA GLU A 251 3.83 16.12 18.69
C GLU A 251 4.78 16.53 17.55
N HIS A 252 6.05 16.67 17.88
CA HIS A 252 7.07 17.03 16.90
C HIS A 252 7.62 15.78 16.20
N ILE A 253 6.92 15.34 15.15
CA ILE A 253 7.30 14.17 14.37
C ILE A 253 8.20 14.60 13.20
N VAL A 254 9.46 14.18 13.24
CA VAL A 254 10.41 14.42 12.14
C VAL A 254 10.30 13.27 11.14
N ARG A 255 9.80 13.56 9.95
CA ARG A 255 9.77 12.61 8.84
C ARG A 255 11.06 12.73 8.03
N ARG A 256 11.58 11.58 7.60
CA ARG A 256 12.70 11.48 6.65
C ARG A 256 12.24 10.81 5.37
N ARG A 257 12.99 11.06 4.28
CA ARG A 257 12.85 10.27 3.06
C ARG A 257 13.40 8.87 3.32
N LEU A 258 12.62 7.86 2.98
CA LEU A 258 13.03 6.47 3.12
C LEU A 258 13.80 6.00 1.88
N LEU A 259 14.64 4.98 2.06
CA LEU A 259 15.34 4.28 0.97
C LEU A 259 16.20 5.19 0.07
N GLU A 260 16.72 6.30 0.61
CA GLU A 260 17.47 7.30 -0.16
C GLU A 260 18.69 6.71 -0.89
N HIS A 261 19.39 5.74 -0.28
CA HIS A 261 20.46 5.01 -0.94
C HIS A 261 19.98 4.27 -2.18
N SER A 262 18.85 3.56 -2.10
CA SER A 262 18.28 2.82 -3.24
C SER A 262 17.88 3.78 -4.37
N TRP A 263 17.34 4.95 -4.02
CA TRP A 263 17.05 6.01 -4.98
C TRP A 263 18.31 6.49 -5.70
N SER A 264 19.41 6.67 -4.96
CA SER A 264 20.69 7.08 -5.55
C SER A 264 21.33 6.01 -6.43
N GLU A 265 21.12 4.73 -6.15
CA GLU A 265 21.60 3.62 -6.99
C GLU A 265 20.82 3.51 -8.30
N ILE A 266 19.49 3.67 -8.25
CA ILE A 266 18.62 3.54 -9.43
C ILE A 266 18.73 4.79 -10.33
N PHE A 267 18.85 5.98 -9.72
CA PHE A 267 18.91 7.25 -10.43
C PHE A 267 20.16 8.05 -10.04
N PRO A 268 21.38 7.56 -10.36
CA PRO A 268 22.62 8.21 -9.94
C PRO A 268 22.77 9.63 -10.52
N GLU A 269 22.21 9.86 -11.71
CA GLU A 269 22.29 11.17 -12.37
C GLU A 269 21.24 12.18 -11.86
N MET A 270 20.17 11.74 -11.18
CA MET A 270 19.13 12.66 -10.66
C MET A 270 19.67 13.61 -9.59
N GLN A 271 20.66 13.19 -8.80
CA GLN A 271 21.32 14.08 -7.83
C GLN A 271 22.03 15.25 -8.52
N SER A 272 22.62 15.01 -9.69
CA SER A 272 23.24 16.06 -10.50
C SER A 272 22.20 17.01 -11.10
N TRP A 273 21.02 16.49 -11.48
CA TRP A 273 19.94 17.29 -12.08
C TRP A 273 19.21 18.16 -11.06
N ALA A 274 19.00 17.68 -9.82
CA ALA A 274 18.46 18.51 -8.74
C ALA A 274 19.35 19.73 -8.45
N GLY A 275 20.67 19.53 -8.47
CA GLY A 275 21.66 20.61 -8.37
C GLY A 275 21.66 21.56 -9.58
N MET A 276 21.44 21.05 -10.79
CA MET A 276 21.34 21.87 -12.02
C MET A 276 20.01 22.63 -12.13
N ALA A 277 18.92 22.11 -11.57
CA ALA A 277 17.58 22.73 -11.58
C ALA A 277 17.43 23.87 -10.55
N GLY A 278 18.50 24.22 -9.83
CA GLY A 278 18.48 25.30 -8.84
C GLY A 278 17.65 25.01 -7.59
N GLN A 279 17.27 23.75 -7.35
CA GLN A 279 16.63 23.33 -6.10
C GLN A 279 17.69 23.08 -5.02
N ASN A 280 18.38 24.15 -4.63
CA ASN A 280 19.13 24.16 -3.38
C ASN A 280 18.15 24.46 -2.24
N GLU A 281 17.77 23.39 -1.52
CA GLU A 281 17.27 23.36 -0.14
C GLU A 281 15.96 24.08 0.23
N CYS A 282 14.95 23.29 0.66
CA CYS A 282 14.23 23.55 1.91
C CYS A 282 13.52 22.25 2.34
N TRP A 283 13.40 22.02 3.65
CA TRP A 283 12.88 20.82 4.38
C TRP A 283 13.88 19.76 4.90
N TRP A 284 15.18 20.06 5.01
CA TRP A 284 16.13 19.13 5.65
C TRP A 284 16.84 19.79 6.85
N THR A 285 16.51 19.36 8.07
CA THR A 285 17.43 19.50 9.20
C THR A 285 18.16 18.18 9.37
N LYS A 286 19.47 18.16 9.12
CA LYS A 286 20.33 17.06 9.56
C LYS A 286 20.25 16.96 11.09
N PRO A 287 20.19 15.76 11.68
CA PRO A 287 20.46 15.63 13.10
C PRO A 287 21.89 16.12 13.34
N ALA A 288 22.05 17.08 14.25
CA ALA A 288 23.37 17.45 14.74
C ALA A 288 23.81 16.39 15.73
N GLY A 289 24.96 15.74 15.44
CA GLY A 289 25.86 15.11 16.42
C GLY A 289 25.29 14.02 17.31
#